data_AF-A0A8H7BMQ4-F1
#
_entry.id   AF-A0A8H7BMQ4-F1
#
_cell.length_a   1.000
_cell.length_b   1.000
_cell.length_c   1.000
_cell.angle_alpha   90.00
_cell.angle_beta   90.00
_cell.angle_gamma   90.00
#
_symmetry.space_group_name_H-M   'P 1'
#
loop_
_entity.id
_entity.type
_entity.pdbx_description
1 polymer ?
#
loop_
_entity_poly.entity_id
_entity_poly.type
_entity_poly.pdbx_seq_one_letter_code
_entity_poly.pdbx_strand_id
1 'polypeptide(L)'
;MPLNSLLLIGVVIAASTPTTVSSNVVMTKNANGNEASALMNAALGNVLGIFVSPALVSTFQTPLLDATPEDESANQAAGVVNFVSVLQQLGLTVLAPLFAGQILQWIFTDTVAKVKNRWHLADISSIALLTMVWSVFSDAVSSGSFAAVTPVDIVAVAIINAGLYILFSFLCLFLAHIPLPRSIPVPQWIEWLRYSREDTVAVMYCGATKTVAMGVPLINVLFQNGDPGTIGVLSTPLLLYHIEQLILGNIEVELLKAWVKRGNAESPPVDDEEKLFATASQISRGDTDLMPTFSETPKCVKKWTDPFSKREHSHFQALQRCSPCISFFFLSAIHRSAMSAAPTEGSKPPTREQRRQCWKVRDEYFACLDNLGIIDPTVVDKDPSKAESCLNLKKNYEDTCIASWVEYFNKRRVLDVRQKQYLELSEKMSPKK
;
A
#
# COMPACT_ATOMS: atom_id res chain seq x y z
N MET A 1 -32.03 -9.44 -12.74
CA MET A 1 -33.11 -8.77 -12.00
C MET A 1 -33.39 -7.46 -12.72
N PRO A 2 -34.65 -7.09 -13.00
CA PRO A 2 -34.93 -5.76 -13.51
C PRO A 2 -34.58 -4.77 -12.40
N LEU A 3 -33.48 -4.04 -12.58
CA LEU A 3 -33.01 -3.01 -11.66
C LEU A 3 -33.30 -1.66 -12.32
N ASN A 4 -33.72 -0.66 -11.55
CA ASN A 4 -33.91 0.68 -12.10
C ASN A 4 -32.62 1.19 -12.78
N SER A 5 -32.73 1.64 -14.03
CA SER A 5 -31.60 2.12 -14.85
C SER A 5 -30.79 3.23 -14.16
N LEU A 6 -31.45 4.12 -13.40
CA LEU A 6 -30.78 5.18 -12.64
C LEU A 6 -29.89 4.61 -11.52
N LEU A 7 -30.32 3.55 -10.84
CA LEU A 7 -29.50 2.89 -9.83
C LEU A 7 -28.30 2.18 -10.46
N LEU A 8 -28.48 1.59 -11.64
CA LEU A 8 -27.37 0.97 -12.36
C LEU A 8 -26.31 2.00 -12.78
N ILE A 9 -26.74 3.17 -13.26
CA ILE A 9 -25.85 4.32 -13.52
C ILE A 9 -25.13 4.74 -12.23
N GLY A 10 -25.85 4.81 -11.11
CA GLY A 10 -25.27 5.10 -9.79
C GLY A 10 -24.19 4.08 -9.37
N VAL A 11 -24.40 2.78 -9.63
CA VAL A 11 -23.40 1.73 -9.37
C VAL A 11 -22.14 1.95 -10.21
N VAL A 12 -22.28 2.32 -11.49
CA VAL A 12 -21.14 2.57 -12.39
C VAL A 12 -20.38 3.82 -12.00
N ILE A 13 -21.09 4.88 -11.59
CA ILE A 13 -20.46 6.07 -11.02
C ILE A 13 -19.68 5.68 -9.77
N ALA A 14 -20.28 4.93 -8.84
CA ALA A 14 -19.62 4.46 -7.63
C ALA A 14 -18.33 3.66 -7.95
N ALA A 15 -18.40 2.72 -8.90
CA ALA A 15 -17.25 1.94 -9.34
C ALA A 15 -16.16 2.78 -10.03
N SER A 16 -16.53 3.91 -10.63
CA SER A 16 -15.59 4.81 -11.32
C SER A 16 -14.93 5.83 -10.41
N THR A 17 -15.43 6.02 -9.19
CA THR A 17 -14.83 6.96 -8.22
C THR A 17 -13.44 6.51 -7.75
N PRO A 18 -12.59 7.46 -7.33
CA PRO A 18 -11.28 7.13 -6.80
C PRO A 18 -11.39 6.56 -5.37
N THR A 19 -10.24 6.23 -4.80
CA THR A 19 -10.16 5.53 -3.51
C THR A 19 -10.26 6.44 -2.29
N THR A 20 -10.49 5.86 -1.11
CA THR A 20 -10.56 6.61 0.15
C THR A 20 -9.16 6.90 0.73
N VAL A 21 -8.98 8.03 1.42
CA VAL A 21 -7.70 8.32 2.11
C VAL A 21 -7.69 7.77 3.53
N SER A 22 -8.68 8.16 4.35
CA SER A 22 -8.68 7.85 5.79
C SER A 22 -8.86 6.34 6.08
N SER A 23 -9.93 5.72 5.56
CA SER A 23 -10.24 4.31 5.83
C SER A 23 -9.17 3.35 5.33
N ASN A 24 -8.57 3.62 4.17
CA ASN A 24 -7.49 2.78 3.63
C ASN A 24 -6.26 2.77 4.52
N VAL A 25 -5.83 3.93 5.03
CA VAL A 25 -4.67 4.02 5.92
C VAL A 25 -4.93 3.28 7.22
N VAL A 26 -6.11 3.46 7.81
CA VAL A 26 -6.50 2.79 9.07
C VAL A 26 -6.62 1.27 8.89
N MET A 27 -7.28 0.80 7.84
CA MET A 27 -7.43 -0.64 7.58
C MET A 27 -6.10 -1.31 7.23
N THR A 28 -5.27 -0.64 6.44
CA THR A 28 -3.92 -1.13 6.12
C THR A 28 -3.07 -1.24 7.38
N LYS A 29 -3.09 -0.21 8.25
CA LYS A 29 -2.42 -0.22 9.55
C LYS A 29 -2.88 -1.41 10.40
N ASN A 30 -4.19 -1.60 10.55
CA ASN A 30 -4.75 -2.64 11.39
C ASN A 30 -4.40 -4.06 10.89
N ALA A 31 -4.18 -4.20 9.58
CA ALA A 31 -3.74 -5.43 8.94
C ALA A 31 -2.22 -5.65 8.96
N ASN A 32 -1.44 -4.79 9.64
CA ASN A 32 0.03 -4.76 9.62
C ASN A 32 0.62 -4.53 8.21
N GLY A 33 -0.09 -3.81 7.34
CA GLY A 33 0.39 -3.41 6.02
C GLY A 33 1.19 -2.11 6.02
N ASN A 34 1.67 -1.71 4.85
CA ASN A 34 2.47 -0.49 4.70
C ASN A 34 1.58 0.78 4.67
N GLU A 35 1.47 1.46 5.81
CA GLU A 35 0.68 2.69 5.98
C GLU A 35 1.10 3.81 5.02
N ALA A 36 2.41 3.99 4.80
CA ALA A 36 2.96 5.04 3.94
C ALA A 36 2.61 4.79 2.47
N SER A 37 2.68 3.53 2.04
CA SER A 37 2.26 3.11 0.70
C SER A 37 0.77 3.37 0.47
N ALA A 38 -0.07 3.01 1.45
CA ALA A 38 -1.51 3.26 1.37
C ALA A 38 -1.84 4.76 1.27
N LEU A 39 -1.18 5.59 2.10
CA LEU A 39 -1.40 7.03 2.08
C LEU A 39 -1.00 7.65 0.73
N MET A 40 0.17 7.27 0.20
CA MET A 40 0.67 7.79 -1.08
C MET A 40 -0.23 7.37 -2.24
N ASN A 41 -0.60 6.08 -2.32
CA ASN A 41 -1.48 5.57 -3.36
C ASN A 41 -2.88 6.20 -3.29
N ALA A 42 -3.41 6.40 -2.08
CA ALA A 42 -4.69 7.07 -1.91
C ALA A 42 -4.64 8.53 -2.34
N ALA A 43 -3.57 9.27 -2.01
CA ALA A 43 -3.40 10.66 -2.44
C ALA A 43 -3.31 10.77 -3.97
N LEU A 44 -2.45 9.95 -4.60
CA LEU A 44 -2.29 9.92 -6.05
C LEU A 44 -3.58 9.49 -6.76
N GLY A 45 -4.26 8.46 -6.24
CA GLY A 45 -5.53 7.97 -6.78
C GLY A 45 -6.63 9.03 -6.75
N ASN A 46 -6.71 9.83 -5.69
CA ASN A 46 -7.67 10.93 -5.61
C ASN A 46 -7.36 12.08 -6.56
N VAL A 47 -6.08 12.43 -6.74
CA VAL A 47 -5.68 13.47 -7.71
C VAL A 47 -5.92 13.01 -9.15
N LEU A 48 -5.50 11.79 -9.49
CA LEU A 48 -5.74 11.22 -10.83
C LEU A 48 -7.24 11.00 -11.08
N GLY A 49 -7.99 10.62 -10.05
CA GLY A 49 -9.43 10.41 -10.11
C GLY A 49 -10.23 11.61 -10.59
N ILE A 50 -9.75 12.84 -10.40
CA ILE A 50 -10.41 14.05 -10.90
C ILE A 50 -10.52 14.06 -12.42
N PHE A 51 -9.52 13.51 -13.11
CA PHE A 51 -9.48 13.42 -14.56
C PHE A 51 -10.01 12.07 -15.06
N VAL A 52 -9.64 11.00 -14.37
CA VAL A 52 -9.93 9.63 -14.78
C VAL A 52 -11.39 9.26 -14.53
N SER A 53 -11.99 9.67 -13.40
CA SER A 53 -13.37 9.24 -13.06
C SER A 53 -14.42 9.79 -14.04
N PRO A 54 -14.41 11.09 -14.42
CA PRO A 54 -15.34 11.59 -15.44
C PRO A 54 -15.17 10.88 -16.79
N ALA A 55 -13.93 10.57 -17.19
CA ALA A 55 -13.65 9.82 -18.41
C ALA A 55 -14.22 8.40 -18.33
N LEU A 56 -13.99 7.68 -17.22
CA LEU A 56 -14.54 6.34 -17.02
C LEU A 56 -16.07 6.34 -17.04
N VAL A 57 -16.71 7.27 -16.33
CA VAL A 57 -18.17 7.41 -16.32
C VAL A 57 -18.68 7.64 -17.74
N SER A 58 -18.07 8.56 -18.52
CA SER A 58 -18.48 8.79 -19.90
C SER A 58 -18.35 7.54 -20.79
N THR A 59 -17.30 6.75 -20.61
CA THR A 59 -17.06 5.54 -21.42
C THR A 59 -17.97 4.38 -21.06
N PHE A 60 -18.35 4.22 -19.78
CA PHE A 60 -19.19 3.11 -19.33
C PHE A 60 -20.68 3.45 -19.33
N GLN A 61 -21.04 4.74 -19.33
CA GLN A 61 -22.45 5.17 -19.38
C GLN A 61 -23.06 4.98 -20.77
N THR A 62 -22.33 5.26 -21.87
CA THR A 62 -22.87 5.08 -23.24
C THR A 62 -23.31 3.64 -23.54
N PRO A 63 -22.50 2.60 -23.28
CA PRO A 63 -22.91 1.21 -23.51
C PRO A 63 -24.05 0.74 -22.61
N LEU A 64 -24.21 1.35 -21.43
CA LEU A 64 -25.30 1.03 -20.51
C LEU A 64 -26.63 1.60 -20.98
N LEU A 65 -26.63 2.85 -21.46
CA LEU A 65 -27.81 3.47 -22.06
C LEU A 65 -28.29 2.69 -23.28
N ASP A 66 -27.36 2.17 -24.10
CA ASP A 66 -27.70 1.32 -25.25
C ASP A 66 -28.27 -0.05 -24.84
N ALA A 67 -27.88 -0.58 -23.66
CA ALA A 67 -28.32 -1.88 -23.16
C ALA A 67 -29.64 -1.82 -22.37
N THR A 68 -30.02 -0.64 -21.84
CA THR A 68 -31.29 -0.41 -21.12
C THR A 68 -32.13 0.66 -21.82
N PRO A 69 -32.90 0.31 -22.87
CA PRO A 69 -33.73 1.26 -23.62
C PRO A 69 -35.03 1.67 -22.90
N GLU A 70 -35.22 1.34 -21.62
CA GLU A 70 -36.42 1.74 -20.86
C GLU A 70 -36.28 3.16 -20.29
N ASP A 71 -37.25 3.99 -20.66
CA ASP A 71 -37.63 5.34 -20.22
C ASP A 71 -36.91 6.59 -20.79
N GLU A 72 -37.74 7.50 -21.31
CA GLU A 72 -37.39 8.83 -21.88
C GLU A 72 -36.59 9.73 -20.92
N SER A 73 -36.58 9.41 -19.62
CA SER A 73 -35.79 10.06 -18.56
C SER A 73 -34.28 9.81 -18.71
N ALA A 74 -33.87 8.70 -19.34
CA ALA A 74 -32.46 8.34 -19.54
C ALA A 74 -31.79 9.23 -20.61
N ASN A 75 -32.53 9.72 -21.60
CA ASN A 75 -32.05 10.66 -22.62
C ASN A 75 -31.79 12.07 -22.05
N GLN A 76 -32.43 12.43 -20.93
CA GLN A 76 -32.16 13.67 -20.20
C GLN A 76 -31.02 13.52 -19.17
N ALA A 77 -30.81 12.30 -18.66
CA ALA A 77 -29.70 11.94 -17.77
C ALA A 77 -28.39 11.65 -18.53
N ALA A 78 -28.44 11.43 -19.84
CA ALA A 78 -27.29 11.47 -20.74
C ALA A 78 -26.82 12.92 -20.94
N GLY A 79 -26.47 13.59 -19.84
CA GLY A 79 -25.85 14.89 -19.89
C GLY A 79 -24.63 14.81 -20.78
N VAL A 80 -24.59 15.61 -21.85
CA VAL A 80 -23.36 15.85 -22.59
C VAL A 80 -22.35 16.31 -21.56
N VAL A 81 -21.40 15.44 -21.23
CA VAL A 81 -20.41 15.72 -20.20
C VAL A 81 -19.59 16.89 -20.70
N ASN A 82 -19.90 18.09 -20.22
CA ASN A 82 -19.07 19.25 -20.44
C ASN A 82 -17.83 19.02 -19.57
N PHE A 83 -16.87 18.26 -20.09
CA PHE A 83 -15.64 17.90 -19.38
C PHE A 83 -14.94 19.13 -18.81
N VAL A 84 -15.09 20.28 -19.48
CA VAL A 84 -14.56 21.58 -19.02
C VAL A 84 -15.22 22.05 -17.72
N SER A 85 -16.55 22.02 -17.61
CA SER A 85 -17.25 22.45 -16.38
C SER A 85 -17.02 21.47 -15.23
N VAL A 86 -17.02 20.17 -15.53
CA VAL A 86 -16.71 19.11 -14.55
C VAL A 86 -15.29 19.27 -14.02
N LEU A 87 -14.31 19.45 -14.90
CA LEU A 87 -12.90 19.62 -14.53
C LEU A 87 -12.66 20.94 -13.80
N GLN A 88 -13.34 22.02 -14.20
CA GLN A 88 -13.25 23.31 -13.50
C GLN A 88 -13.83 23.22 -12.09
N GLN A 89 -15.03 22.63 -11.93
CA GLN A 89 -15.70 22.57 -10.64
C GLN A 89 -15.05 21.56 -9.70
N LEU A 90 -14.66 20.38 -10.18
CA LEU A 90 -13.91 19.40 -9.38
C LEU A 90 -12.49 19.90 -9.09
N GLY A 91 -11.84 20.55 -10.05
CA GLY A 91 -10.54 21.19 -9.85
C GLY A 91 -10.60 22.25 -8.76
N LEU A 92 -11.59 23.14 -8.78
CA LEU A 92 -11.76 24.15 -7.73
C LEU A 92 -12.15 23.56 -6.38
N THR A 93 -13.01 22.54 -6.37
CA THR A 93 -13.51 21.97 -5.11
C THR A 93 -12.46 21.07 -4.43
N VAL A 94 -11.55 20.46 -5.20
CA VAL A 94 -10.64 19.41 -4.69
C VAL A 94 -9.17 19.77 -4.90
N LEU A 95 -8.76 20.16 -6.11
CA LEU A 95 -7.36 20.53 -6.35
C LEU A 95 -7.01 21.83 -5.63
N ALA A 96 -7.87 22.86 -5.68
CA ALA A 96 -7.56 24.14 -5.05
C ALA A 96 -7.27 24.01 -3.53
N PRO A 97 -8.09 23.33 -2.70
CA PRO A 97 -7.75 23.13 -1.29
C PRO A 97 -6.54 22.22 -1.08
N LEU A 98 -6.29 21.23 -1.94
CA LEU A 98 -5.07 20.41 -1.89
C LEU A 98 -3.81 21.24 -2.15
N PHE A 99 -3.81 22.07 -3.21
CA PHE A 99 -2.70 22.97 -3.53
C PHE A 99 -2.49 24.01 -2.44
N ALA A 100 -3.57 24.62 -1.93
CA ALA A 100 -3.49 25.56 -0.82
C ALA A 100 -2.90 24.90 0.43
N GLY A 101 -3.34 23.68 0.75
CA GLY A 101 -2.81 22.88 1.86
C GLY A 101 -1.33 22.55 1.69
N GLN A 102 -0.90 22.18 0.48
CA GLN A 102 0.50 21.88 0.17
C GLN A 102 1.40 23.13 0.26
N ILE A 103 0.92 24.27 -0.24
CA ILE A 103 1.61 25.57 -0.09
C ILE A 103 1.73 25.93 1.39
N LEU A 104 0.66 25.74 2.17
CA LEU A 104 0.67 26.02 3.61
C LEU A 104 1.67 25.11 4.36
N GLN A 105 1.73 23.82 4.00
CA GLN A 105 2.72 22.90 4.56
C GLN A 105 4.16 23.26 4.17
N TRP A 106 4.37 23.74 2.95
CA TRP A 106 5.69 24.15 2.48
C TRP A 106 6.19 25.42 3.19
N ILE A 107 5.31 26.39 3.42
CA ILE A 107 5.67 27.65 4.09
C ILE A 107 5.75 27.48 5.62
N PHE A 108 4.87 26.66 6.23
CA PHE A 108 4.70 26.58 7.68
C PHE A 108 4.76 25.16 8.24
N THR A 109 5.73 24.35 7.81
CA THR A 109 5.81 22.91 8.17
C THR A 109 5.71 22.65 9.68
N ASP A 110 6.47 23.36 10.50
CA ASP A 110 6.49 23.15 11.96
C ASP A 110 5.18 23.56 12.64
N THR A 111 4.54 24.62 12.16
CA THR A 111 3.25 25.08 12.70
C THR A 111 2.14 24.13 12.29
N VAL A 112 2.13 23.66 11.04
CA VAL A 112 1.15 22.69 10.56
C VAL A 112 1.30 21.36 11.32
N ALA A 113 2.52 20.89 11.58
CA ALA A 113 2.75 19.70 12.39
C ALA A 113 2.23 19.86 13.84
N LYS A 114 2.44 21.03 14.46
CA LYS A 114 1.89 21.35 15.78
C LYS A 114 0.36 21.39 15.77
N VAL A 115 -0.24 22.03 14.76
CA VAL A 115 -1.70 22.13 14.61
C VAL A 115 -2.32 20.76 14.34
N LYS A 116 -1.74 19.95 13.46
CA LYS A 116 -2.15 18.56 13.17
C LYS A 116 -2.33 17.77 14.46
N ASN A 117 -1.33 17.84 15.35
CA ASN A 117 -1.34 17.12 16.63
C ASN A 117 -2.23 17.79 17.69
N ARG A 118 -2.22 19.13 17.79
CA ARG A 118 -2.98 19.88 18.80
C ARG A 118 -4.48 19.80 18.61
N TRP A 119 -4.93 19.81 17.36
CA TRP A 119 -6.34 19.82 16.96
C TRP A 119 -6.86 18.46 16.51
N HIS A 120 -6.00 17.43 16.50
CA HIS A 120 -6.35 16.10 16.02
C HIS A 120 -7.06 16.17 14.66
N LEU A 121 -6.41 16.74 13.65
CA LEU A 121 -7.03 16.99 12.34
C LEU A 121 -7.63 15.73 11.68
N ALA A 122 -7.13 14.54 12.03
CA ALA A 122 -7.70 13.26 11.60
C ALA A 122 -9.13 13.04 12.13
N ASP A 123 -9.40 13.45 13.38
CA ASP A 123 -10.73 13.33 13.99
C ASP A 123 -11.69 14.34 13.36
N ILE A 124 -11.22 15.57 13.11
CA ILE A 124 -12.00 16.60 12.41
C ILE A 124 -12.35 16.13 10.99
N SER A 125 -11.38 15.55 10.27
CA SER A 125 -11.65 14.97 8.94
C SER A 125 -12.66 13.85 9.00
N SER A 126 -12.64 13.02 10.04
CA SER A 126 -13.60 11.92 10.22
C SER A 126 -15.01 12.45 10.52
N ILE A 127 -15.12 13.47 11.37
CA ILE A 127 -16.38 14.17 11.63
C ILE A 127 -16.92 14.80 10.34
N ALA A 128 -16.08 15.50 9.57
CA ALA A 128 -16.49 16.11 8.30
C ALA A 128 -17.00 15.07 7.28
N LEU A 129 -16.35 13.91 7.18
CA LEU A 129 -16.81 12.81 6.34
C LEU A 129 -18.17 12.26 6.80
N LEU A 130 -18.36 12.07 8.12
CA LEU A 130 -19.64 11.65 8.69
C LEU A 130 -20.75 12.67 8.44
N THR A 131 -20.47 13.97 8.62
CA THR A 131 -21.41 15.06 8.33
C THR A 131 -21.77 15.09 6.84
N MET A 132 -20.81 14.84 5.96
CA MET A 132 -21.05 14.77 4.52
C MET A 132 -21.98 13.60 4.17
N VAL A 133 -21.71 12.38 4.65
CA VAL A 133 -22.58 11.22 4.46
C VAL A 133 -23.99 11.49 5.00
N TRP A 134 -24.09 12.09 6.19
CA TRP A 134 -25.37 12.46 6.80
C TRP A 134 -26.14 13.50 5.98
N SER A 135 -25.46 14.53 5.45
CA SER A 135 -26.07 15.54 4.59
C SER A 135 -26.67 14.90 3.33
N VAL A 136 -25.92 14.05 2.65
CA VAL A 136 -26.39 13.41 1.40
C VAL A 136 -27.56 12.47 1.68
N PHE A 137 -27.53 11.74 2.79
CA PHE A 137 -28.68 10.93 3.19
C PHE A 137 -29.91 11.78 3.51
N SER A 138 -29.71 12.92 4.18
CA SER A 138 -30.79 13.88 4.47
C SER A 138 -31.38 14.48 3.18
N ASP A 139 -30.53 14.79 2.19
CA ASP A 139 -30.95 15.26 0.87
C ASP A 139 -31.72 14.17 0.11
N ALA A 140 -31.27 12.92 0.17
CA ALA A 140 -31.96 11.77 -0.43
C ALA A 140 -33.35 11.52 0.20
N VAL A 141 -33.47 11.67 1.53
CA VAL A 141 -34.76 11.55 2.23
C VAL A 141 -35.67 12.74 1.90
N SER A 142 -35.15 13.97 1.93
CA SER A 142 -35.95 15.18 1.70
C SER A 142 -36.48 15.29 0.26
N SER A 143 -35.69 14.81 -0.72
CA SER A 143 -36.09 14.73 -2.12
C SER A 143 -37.10 13.62 -2.43
N GLY A 144 -37.46 12.79 -1.45
CA GLY A 144 -38.37 11.66 -1.65
C GLY A 144 -37.78 10.55 -2.53
N SER A 145 -36.46 10.53 -2.72
CA SER A 145 -35.77 9.60 -3.65
C SER A 145 -36.07 8.12 -3.34
N PHE A 146 -36.26 7.77 -2.07
CA PHE A 146 -36.58 6.40 -1.64
C PHE A 146 -38.02 5.97 -1.98
N ALA A 147 -38.94 6.90 -2.26
CA ALA A 147 -40.28 6.56 -2.73
C ALA A 147 -40.27 6.06 -4.19
N ALA A 148 -39.26 6.45 -4.98
CA ALA A 148 -39.07 6.03 -6.36
C ALA A 148 -38.28 4.71 -6.49
N VAL A 149 -37.74 4.18 -5.39
CA VAL A 149 -36.88 2.99 -5.38
C VAL A 149 -37.59 1.84 -4.67
N THR A 150 -37.69 0.68 -5.32
CA THR A 150 -38.31 -0.48 -4.67
C THR A 150 -37.35 -1.11 -3.64
N PRO A 151 -37.84 -1.71 -2.55
CA PRO A 151 -36.98 -2.41 -1.59
C PRO A 151 -36.15 -3.54 -2.23
N VAL A 152 -36.68 -4.15 -3.31
CA VAL A 152 -35.98 -5.18 -4.09
C VAL A 152 -34.76 -4.61 -4.79
N ASP A 153 -34.86 -3.39 -5.35
CA ASP A 153 -33.73 -2.71 -5.98
C ASP A 153 -32.61 -2.42 -4.99
N ILE A 154 -32.93 -1.99 -3.77
CA ILE A 154 -31.93 -1.71 -2.71
C ILE A 154 -31.15 -2.98 -2.36
N VAL A 155 -31.84 -4.10 -2.16
CA VAL A 155 -31.19 -5.38 -1.87
C VAL A 155 -30.33 -5.85 -3.03
N ALA A 156 -30.80 -5.69 -4.26
CA ALA A 156 -30.04 -6.04 -5.44
C ALA A 156 -28.77 -5.16 -5.60
N VAL A 157 -28.87 -3.85 -5.36
CA VAL A 157 -27.72 -2.93 -5.34
C VAL A 157 -26.72 -3.33 -4.26
N ALA A 158 -27.17 -3.68 -3.05
CA ALA A 158 -26.30 -4.12 -1.96
C ALA A 158 -25.53 -5.40 -2.33
N ILE A 159 -26.19 -6.38 -2.96
CA ILE A 159 -25.53 -7.61 -3.43
C ILE A 159 -24.50 -7.29 -4.52
N ILE A 160 -24.84 -6.41 -5.47
CA ILE A 160 -23.94 -6.01 -6.55
C ILE A 160 -22.72 -5.27 -6.00
N ASN A 161 -22.91 -4.32 -5.08
CA ASN A 161 -21.84 -3.54 -4.46
C ASN A 161 -20.89 -4.43 -3.64
N ALA A 162 -21.43 -5.29 -2.78
CA ALA A 162 -20.64 -6.25 -2.02
C ALA A 162 -19.84 -7.19 -2.95
N GLY A 163 -20.48 -7.67 -4.02
CA GLY A 163 -19.82 -8.48 -5.05
C GLY A 163 -18.70 -7.75 -5.77
N LEU A 164 -18.92 -6.48 -6.15
CA LEU A 164 -17.92 -5.62 -6.79
C LEU A 164 -16.74 -5.34 -5.86
N TYR A 165 -17.00 -5.05 -4.58
CA TYR A 165 -15.96 -4.85 -3.58
C TYR A 165 -15.08 -6.10 -3.46
N ILE A 166 -15.68 -7.27 -3.21
CA ILE A 166 -14.94 -8.54 -3.08
C ILE A 166 -14.16 -8.86 -4.36
N LEU A 167 -14.77 -8.63 -5.53
CA LEU A 167 -14.13 -8.85 -6.82
C LEU A 167 -12.90 -7.93 -7.00
N PHE A 168 -13.02 -6.64 -6.69
CA PHE A 168 -11.90 -5.70 -6.78
C PHE A 168 -10.81 -6.01 -5.75
N SER A 169 -11.17 -6.36 -4.50
CA SER A 169 -10.22 -6.81 -3.48
C SER A 169 -9.45 -8.03 -3.97
N PHE A 170 -10.14 -9.06 -4.45
CA PHE A 170 -9.50 -10.27 -4.97
C PHE A 170 -8.62 -10.00 -6.20
N LEU A 171 -9.10 -9.19 -7.15
CA LEU A 171 -8.34 -8.81 -8.33
C LEU A 171 -7.06 -8.06 -7.96
N CYS A 172 -7.14 -7.11 -7.03
CA CYS A 172 -5.98 -6.36 -6.58
C CYS A 172 -4.97 -7.24 -5.82
N LEU A 173 -5.44 -8.17 -4.97
CA LEU A 173 -4.57 -9.16 -4.33
C LEU A 173 -3.89 -10.07 -5.34
N PHE A 174 -4.66 -10.57 -6.31
CA PHE A 174 -4.15 -11.46 -7.35
C PHE A 174 -3.10 -10.77 -8.24
N LEU A 175 -3.33 -9.51 -8.62
CA LEU A 175 -2.40 -8.74 -9.43
C LEU A 175 -1.17 -8.29 -8.63
N ALA A 176 -1.32 -7.89 -7.37
CA ALA A 176 -0.21 -7.45 -6.53
C ALA A 176 0.65 -8.60 -5.98
N HIS A 177 0.08 -9.80 -5.88
CA HIS A 177 0.77 -10.98 -5.38
C HIS A 177 0.40 -12.22 -6.21
N ILE A 178 0.85 -12.21 -7.47
CA ILE A 178 0.57 -13.29 -8.42
C ILE A 178 1.04 -14.63 -7.82
N PRO A 179 0.17 -15.64 -7.70
CA PRO A 179 0.47 -16.96 -7.13
C PRO A 179 1.24 -17.86 -8.12
N LEU A 180 2.26 -17.31 -8.78
CA LEU A 180 3.13 -18.08 -9.68
C LEU A 180 4.21 -18.81 -8.87
N PRO A 181 4.45 -20.11 -9.15
CA PRO A 181 5.57 -20.85 -8.58
C PRO A 181 6.88 -20.11 -8.85
N ARG A 182 7.72 -19.92 -7.82
CA ARG A 182 9.07 -19.31 -7.96
C ARG A 182 9.98 -20.07 -8.93
N SER A 183 9.61 -21.28 -9.34
CA SER A 183 10.36 -22.16 -10.23
C SER A 183 10.22 -21.86 -11.72
N ILE A 184 9.27 -21.00 -12.12
CA ILE A 184 9.11 -20.62 -13.53
C ILE A 184 9.86 -19.29 -13.74
N PRO A 185 10.82 -19.22 -14.69
CA PRO A 185 11.44 -17.95 -15.05
C PRO A 185 10.36 -17.05 -15.67
N VAL A 186 9.92 -16.09 -14.89
CA VAL A 186 8.95 -15.08 -15.33
C VAL A 186 9.70 -13.88 -15.91
N PRO A 187 9.18 -13.22 -16.95
CA PRO A 187 9.78 -12.02 -17.47
C PRO A 187 9.83 -10.89 -16.41
N GLN A 188 10.80 -10.00 -16.53
CA GLN A 188 11.17 -9.00 -15.52
C GLN A 188 10.01 -8.08 -15.07
N TRP A 189 9.00 -7.86 -15.94
CA TRP A 189 7.80 -7.10 -15.61
C TRP A 189 6.82 -7.84 -14.68
N ILE A 190 6.84 -9.17 -14.63
CA ILE A 190 6.06 -9.98 -13.68
C ILE A 190 6.75 -10.01 -12.31
N GLU A 191 8.08 -10.02 -12.26
CA GLU A 191 8.81 -9.82 -11.00
C GLU A 191 8.54 -8.43 -10.41
N TRP A 192 8.34 -7.42 -11.27
CA TRP A 192 7.93 -6.08 -10.84
C TRP A 192 6.54 -6.03 -10.17
N LEU A 193 5.66 -6.97 -10.49
CA LEU A 193 4.32 -7.08 -9.89
C LEU A 193 4.31 -7.88 -8.58
N ARG A 194 5.44 -8.47 -8.15
CA ARG A 194 5.49 -9.29 -6.93
C ARG A 194 5.82 -8.42 -5.72
N TYR A 195 4.81 -7.74 -5.20
CA TYR A 195 4.95 -6.86 -4.03
C TYR A 195 5.18 -7.64 -2.73
N SER A 196 5.71 -6.95 -1.71
CA SER A 196 5.74 -7.48 -0.34
C SER A 196 4.32 -7.75 0.15
N ARG A 197 4.15 -8.58 1.19
CA ARG A 197 2.80 -8.84 1.73
C ARG A 197 2.20 -7.55 2.29
N GLU A 198 3.03 -6.73 2.93
CA GLU A 198 2.65 -5.45 3.52
C GLU A 198 2.21 -4.42 2.46
N ASP A 199 2.91 -4.34 1.33
CA ASP A 199 2.55 -3.45 0.22
C ASP A 199 1.34 -3.98 -0.56
N THR A 200 1.20 -5.31 -0.67
CA THR A 200 0.04 -5.96 -1.29
C THR A 200 -1.25 -5.58 -0.55
N VAL A 201 -1.23 -5.57 0.79
CA VAL A 201 -2.37 -5.13 1.61
C VAL A 201 -2.72 -3.68 1.32
N ALA A 202 -1.72 -2.80 1.23
CA ALA A 202 -1.93 -1.38 0.91
C ALA A 202 -2.57 -1.19 -0.48
N VAL A 203 -2.07 -1.92 -1.49
CA VAL A 203 -2.61 -1.88 -2.86
C VAL A 203 -4.03 -2.42 -2.93
N MET A 204 -4.33 -3.51 -2.21
CA MET A 204 -5.66 -4.10 -2.16
C MET A 204 -6.71 -3.09 -1.68
N TYR A 205 -6.51 -2.51 -0.49
CA TYR A 205 -7.46 -1.55 0.07
C TYR A 205 -7.59 -0.30 -0.82
N CYS A 206 -6.47 0.20 -1.35
CA CYS A 206 -6.49 1.34 -2.28
C CYS A 206 -7.18 1.04 -3.62
N GLY A 207 -7.18 -0.22 -4.07
CA GLY A 207 -7.84 -0.61 -5.32
C GLY A 207 -9.33 -0.88 -5.16
N ALA A 208 -9.74 -1.46 -4.03
CA ALA A 208 -11.12 -1.89 -3.78
C ALA A 208 -12.02 -0.76 -3.25
N THR A 209 -11.50 0.13 -2.39
CA THR A 209 -12.36 1.15 -1.78
C THR A 209 -12.64 2.32 -2.72
N LYS A 210 -13.81 2.94 -2.53
CA LYS A 210 -14.38 4.02 -3.31
C LYS A 210 -14.77 5.20 -2.41
N THR A 211 -14.54 6.42 -2.89
CA THR A 211 -14.69 7.64 -2.07
C THR A 211 -15.97 8.41 -2.38
N VAL A 212 -16.80 8.56 -1.36
CA VAL A 212 -18.02 9.37 -1.42
C VAL A 212 -17.69 10.85 -1.57
N ALA A 213 -16.62 11.31 -0.90
CA ALA A 213 -16.19 12.71 -0.86
C ALA A 213 -15.97 13.31 -2.25
N MET A 214 -15.52 12.50 -3.21
CA MET A 214 -15.38 12.90 -4.63
C MET A 214 -16.60 12.53 -5.46
N GLY A 215 -17.23 11.39 -5.17
CA GLY A 215 -18.34 10.87 -5.98
C GLY A 215 -19.59 11.75 -5.94
N VAL A 216 -19.96 12.31 -4.79
CA VAL A 216 -21.15 13.16 -4.68
C VAL A 216 -20.98 14.49 -5.43
N PRO A 217 -19.85 15.24 -5.28
CA PRO A 217 -19.58 16.37 -6.16
C PRO A 217 -19.62 15.99 -7.64
N LEU A 218 -19.04 14.85 -8.03
CA LEU A 218 -19.07 14.39 -9.42
C LEU A 218 -20.50 14.16 -9.93
N ILE A 219 -21.36 13.50 -9.15
CA ILE A 219 -22.79 13.30 -9.47
C ILE A 219 -23.49 14.65 -9.60
N ASN A 220 -23.28 15.54 -8.62
CA ASN A 220 -23.89 16.86 -8.65
C ASN A 220 -23.52 17.63 -9.91
N VAL A 221 -22.27 17.56 -10.38
CA VAL A 221 -21.85 18.28 -11.60
C VAL A 221 -22.31 17.61 -12.90
N LEU A 222 -22.30 16.27 -12.95
CA LEU A 222 -22.75 15.54 -14.13
C LEU A 222 -24.27 15.68 -14.37
N PHE A 223 -25.05 15.79 -13.29
CA PHE A 223 -26.51 15.78 -13.34
C PHE A 223 -27.13 17.11 -12.83
N GLN A 224 -26.43 18.24 -12.95
CA GLN A 224 -26.93 19.58 -12.54
C GLN A 224 -28.25 19.98 -13.19
N ASN A 225 -28.51 19.46 -14.39
CA ASN A 225 -29.72 19.74 -15.15
C ASN A 225 -30.87 18.74 -14.86
N GLY A 226 -30.62 17.73 -14.03
CA GLY A 226 -31.62 16.75 -13.61
C GLY A 226 -32.46 17.24 -12.44
N ASP A 227 -33.65 16.65 -12.26
CA ASP A 227 -34.50 16.90 -11.10
C ASP A 227 -33.76 16.53 -9.78
N PRO A 228 -33.92 17.28 -8.67
CA PRO A 228 -33.23 17.00 -7.41
C PRO A 228 -33.42 15.57 -6.88
N GLY A 229 -34.56 14.91 -7.18
CA GLY A 229 -34.77 13.50 -6.84
C GLY A 229 -33.84 12.54 -7.59
N THR A 230 -33.39 12.90 -8.78
CA THR A 230 -32.47 12.06 -9.59
C THR A 230 -31.08 11.97 -8.96
N ILE A 231 -30.59 13.08 -8.40
CA ILE A 231 -29.28 13.16 -7.75
C ILE A 231 -29.24 12.26 -6.50
N GLY A 232 -30.31 12.24 -5.72
CA GLY A 232 -30.45 11.38 -4.54
C GLY A 232 -30.46 9.90 -4.89
N VAL A 233 -31.21 9.51 -5.93
CA VAL A 233 -31.24 8.12 -6.44
C VAL A 233 -29.86 7.70 -6.97
N LEU A 234 -29.18 8.55 -7.75
CA LEU A 234 -27.84 8.28 -8.29
C LEU A 234 -26.77 8.14 -7.19
N SER A 235 -26.92 8.89 -6.09
CA SER A 235 -25.99 8.84 -4.95
C SER A 235 -26.21 7.61 -4.05
N THR A 236 -27.38 6.96 -4.15
CA THR A 236 -27.75 5.85 -3.25
C THR A 236 -26.79 4.65 -3.33
N PRO A 237 -26.43 4.11 -4.52
CA PRO A 237 -25.47 3.00 -4.61
C PRO A 237 -24.08 3.36 -4.09
N LEU A 238 -23.63 4.60 -4.29
CA LEU A 238 -22.34 5.08 -3.81
C LEU A 238 -22.28 5.11 -2.28
N LEU A 239 -23.36 5.57 -1.63
CA LEU A 239 -23.46 5.57 -0.17
C LEU A 239 -23.52 4.15 0.40
N LEU A 240 -24.30 3.26 -0.22
CA LEU A 240 -24.37 1.85 0.19
C LEU A 240 -22.99 1.17 0.07
N TYR A 241 -22.30 1.37 -1.06
CA TYR A 241 -20.94 0.85 -1.25
C TYR A 241 -19.99 1.33 -0.15
N HIS A 242 -20.10 2.60 0.25
CA HIS A 242 -19.26 3.17 1.29
C HIS A 242 -19.44 2.52 2.67
N ILE A 243 -20.67 2.17 3.05
CA ILE A 243 -20.91 1.47 4.31
C ILE A 243 -20.47 0.01 4.21
N GLU A 244 -20.78 -0.65 3.10
CA GLU A 244 -20.42 -2.05 2.86
C GLU A 244 -18.90 -2.27 2.85
N GLN A 245 -18.14 -1.43 2.15
CA GLN A 245 -16.68 -1.53 2.12
C GLN A 245 -16.05 -1.36 3.52
N LEU A 246 -16.66 -0.56 4.40
CA LEU A 246 -16.15 -0.38 5.77
C LEU A 246 -16.38 -1.64 6.61
N ILE A 247 -17.52 -2.31 6.44
CA ILE A 247 -17.85 -3.55 7.14
C ILE A 247 -16.98 -4.69 6.59
N LEU A 248 -16.99 -4.90 5.27
CA LEU A 248 -16.24 -5.96 4.61
C LEU A 248 -14.73 -5.78 4.78
N GLY A 249 -14.21 -4.56 4.65
CA GLY A 249 -12.80 -4.26 4.86
C GLY A 249 -12.34 -4.59 6.29
N ASN A 250 -13.14 -4.30 7.31
CA ASN A 250 -12.79 -4.69 8.69
C ASN A 250 -12.78 -6.21 8.89
N ILE A 251 -13.63 -6.96 8.19
CA ILE A 251 -13.59 -8.43 8.21
C ILE A 251 -12.32 -8.94 7.53
N GLU A 252 -11.92 -8.33 6.39
CA GLU A 252 -10.70 -8.67 5.66
C GLU A 252 -9.42 -8.36 6.45
N VAL A 253 -9.43 -7.34 7.32
CA VAL A 253 -8.27 -6.98 8.17
C VAL A 253 -7.73 -8.19 8.92
N GLU A 254 -8.59 -8.97 9.58
CA GLU A 254 -8.13 -10.10 10.39
C GLU A 254 -7.53 -11.23 9.54
N LEU A 255 -8.10 -11.48 8.35
CA LEU A 255 -7.58 -12.45 7.40
C LEU A 255 -6.19 -12.03 6.87
N LEU A 256 -6.06 -10.77 6.46
CA LEU A 256 -4.82 -10.22 5.90
C LEU A 256 -3.73 -10.11 6.96
N LYS A 257 -4.08 -9.73 8.19
CA LYS A 257 -3.17 -9.69 9.32
C LYS A 257 -2.55 -11.06 9.61
N ALA A 258 -3.36 -12.12 9.55
CA ALA A 258 -2.86 -13.49 9.67
C ALA A 258 -1.96 -13.87 8.49
N TRP A 259 -2.31 -13.44 7.28
CA TRP A 259 -1.52 -13.68 6.07
C TRP A 259 -0.16 -12.98 6.08
N VAL A 260 -0.10 -11.71 6.50
CA VAL A 260 1.16 -10.95 6.66
C VAL A 260 2.05 -11.61 7.71
N LYS A 261 1.49 -11.96 8.89
CA LYS A 261 2.23 -12.64 9.96
C LYS A 261 2.84 -13.97 9.52
N ARG A 262 2.10 -14.79 8.74
CA ARG A 262 2.61 -16.06 8.21
C ARG A 262 3.79 -15.86 7.27
N GLY A 263 3.78 -14.80 6.45
CA GLY A 263 4.87 -14.51 5.53
C GLY A 263 6.16 -14.16 6.24
N ASN A 264 6.04 -13.42 7.34
CA ASN A 264 7.18 -13.02 8.16
C ASN A 264 7.75 -14.17 9.00
N ALA A 265 6.97 -15.26 9.19
CA ALA A 265 7.43 -16.50 9.82
C ALA A 265 8.01 -17.51 8.81
N GLU A 266 7.63 -17.43 7.53
CA GLU A 266 8.12 -18.29 6.45
C GLU A 266 9.46 -17.84 5.85
N SER A 267 9.79 -16.54 5.96
CA SER A 267 11.15 -16.08 5.72
C SER A 267 12.07 -16.77 6.73
N PRO A 268 13.09 -17.55 6.29
CA PRO A 268 13.98 -18.23 7.21
C PRO A 268 14.57 -17.20 8.18
N PRO A 269 14.73 -17.53 9.47
CA PRO A 269 15.52 -16.69 10.36
C PRO A 269 16.89 -16.50 9.69
N VAL A 270 17.44 -15.29 9.79
CA VAL A 270 18.74 -14.91 9.19
C VAL A 270 19.84 -15.96 9.49
N ASP A 271 19.70 -16.65 10.63
CA ASP A 271 20.51 -17.77 11.11
C ASP A 271 20.58 -18.99 10.15
N ASP A 272 19.55 -19.28 9.35
CA ASP A 272 19.54 -20.44 8.45
C ASP A 272 20.13 -20.13 7.07
N GLU A 273 20.09 -18.86 6.64
CA GLU A 273 20.84 -18.37 5.46
C GLU A 273 22.35 -18.40 5.73
N GLU A 274 22.76 -18.11 6.98
CA GLU A 274 24.13 -18.25 7.48
C GLU A 274 24.60 -19.71 7.48
N LYS A 275 23.77 -20.67 7.89
CA LYS A 275 24.10 -22.10 7.81
C LYS A 275 24.20 -22.59 6.37
N LEU A 276 23.31 -22.15 5.48
CA LEU A 276 23.34 -22.53 4.07
C LEU A 276 24.62 -22.03 3.38
N PHE A 277 25.06 -20.81 3.72
CA PHE A 277 26.34 -20.25 3.26
C PHE A 277 27.56 -20.93 3.91
N ALA A 278 27.48 -21.29 5.20
CA ALA A 278 28.53 -22.01 5.91
C ALA A 278 28.75 -23.40 5.30
N THR A 279 27.68 -24.15 5.01
CA THR A 279 27.74 -25.47 4.34
C THR A 279 28.27 -25.36 2.91
N ALA A 280 27.87 -24.32 2.16
CA ALA A 280 28.44 -24.06 0.83
C ALA A 280 29.94 -23.72 0.86
N SER A 281 30.40 -23.03 1.91
CA SER A 281 31.83 -22.70 2.10
C SER A 281 32.70 -23.91 2.50
N GLN A 282 32.12 -24.91 3.19
CA GLN A 282 32.82 -26.13 3.58
C GLN A 282 33.01 -27.09 2.41
N ILE A 283 32.04 -27.18 1.49
CA ILE A 283 32.13 -28.01 0.28
C ILE A 283 33.25 -27.50 -0.66
N SER A 284 33.56 -26.21 -0.63
CA SER A 284 34.63 -25.61 -1.45
C SER A 284 36.05 -25.82 -0.89
N ARG A 285 36.22 -26.34 0.34
CA ARG A 285 37.53 -26.49 1.00
C ARG A 285 38.13 -27.89 0.98
N GLY A 286 37.44 -28.89 0.44
CA GLY A 286 38.05 -30.20 0.17
C GLY A 286 38.33 -31.07 1.40
N ASP A 287 37.64 -30.87 2.52
CA ASP A 287 37.74 -31.75 3.68
C ASP A 287 36.75 -32.92 3.56
N THR A 288 37.17 -34.02 2.96
CA THR A 288 36.51 -35.33 3.11
C THR A 288 36.99 -35.98 4.39
N ASP A 289 36.40 -35.65 5.54
CA ASP A 289 36.52 -36.47 6.78
C ASP A 289 35.51 -36.02 7.84
N LEU A 290 34.21 -36.25 7.58
CA LEU A 290 33.12 -36.52 8.54
C LEU A 290 31.79 -36.43 7.78
N MET A 291 31.38 -37.54 7.15
CA MET A 291 30.03 -37.70 6.62
C MET A 291 29.12 -38.20 7.75
N PRO A 292 28.13 -37.42 8.24
CA PRO A 292 26.88 -38.03 8.63
C PRO A 292 26.13 -38.38 7.34
N THR A 293 25.77 -39.64 7.18
CA THR A 293 24.88 -40.13 6.12
C THR A 293 23.52 -39.43 6.23
N PHE A 294 23.31 -38.37 5.46
CA PHE A 294 21.98 -37.84 5.19
C PHE A 294 21.65 -38.13 3.74
N SER A 295 20.80 -39.14 3.55
CA SER A 295 20.18 -39.46 2.28
C SER A 295 19.35 -38.27 1.80
N GLU A 296 19.45 -38.00 0.50
CA GLU A 296 18.62 -37.10 -0.33
C GLU A 296 19.05 -35.62 -0.41
N THR A 297 19.77 -35.29 -1.49
CA THR A 297 19.99 -33.92 -1.98
C THR A 297 19.11 -33.65 -3.22
N PRO A 298 18.36 -32.52 -3.27
CA PRO A 298 17.72 -32.09 -4.51
C PRO A 298 18.64 -31.22 -5.39
N LYS A 299 18.97 -31.80 -6.56
CA LYS A 299 19.49 -31.32 -7.87
C LYS A 299 19.81 -29.85 -8.23
N CYS A 300 19.76 -28.85 -7.36
CA CYS A 300 19.80 -27.43 -7.79
C CYS A 300 21.13 -26.69 -7.54
N VAL A 301 22.28 -27.27 -7.89
CA VAL A 301 23.57 -26.53 -7.90
C VAL A 301 24.44 -26.98 -9.09
N LYS A 302 23.96 -26.80 -10.32
CA LYS A 302 24.78 -26.96 -11.55
C LYS A 302 24.30 -26.02 -12.67
N LYS A 303 24.49 -24.71 -12.53
CA LYS A 303 24.60 -23.76 -13.67
C LYS A 303 24.85 -22.32 -13.20
N TRP A 304 26.01 -22.07 -12.59
CA TRP A 304 26.51 -20.71 -12.41
C TRP A 304 27.97 -20.65 -12.86
N THR A 305 28.18 -20.91 -14.15
CA THR A 305 29.42 -20.60 -14.88
C THR A 305 29.03 -20.35 -16.33
N ASP A 306 28.76 -19.09 -16.69
CA ASP A 306 29.34 -18.42 -17.87
C ASP A 306 28.71 -17.04 -18.20
N PRO A 307 29.46 -16.15 -18.89
CA PRO A 307 29.33 -14.71 -18.78
C PRO A 307 28.45 -14.02 -19.84
N PHE A 308 28.05 -12.80 -19.49
CA PHE A 308 27.52 -11.70 -20.31
C PHE A 308 27.67 -11.83 -21.84
N SER A 309 26.55 -11.84 -22.59
CA SER A 309 26.53 -11.42 -24.00
C SER A 309 25.12 -11.07 -24.50
N LYS A 310 24.93 -9.77 -24.80
CA LYS A 310 24.14 -9.17 -25.90
C LYS A 310 23.02 -10.02 -26.55
N ARG A 311 21.76 -9.56 -26.45
CA ARG A 311 20.97 -9.15 -27.64
C ARG A 311 19.65 -8.45 -27.28
N GLU A 312 19.47 -7.28 -27.88
CA GLU A 312 18.25 -6.47 -27.92
C GLU A 312 17.23 -7.01 -28.94
N HIS A 313 16.00 -6.50 -28.79
CA HIS A 313 14.95 -6.23 -29.79
C HIS A 313 13.98 -7.34 -30.25
N SER A 314 12.72 -6.89 -30.40
CA SER A 314 11.45 -7.57 -30.72
C SER A 314 10.91 -8.41 -29.55
N HIS A 315 9.72 -8.16 -28.99
CA HIS A 315 8.42 -8.06 -29.62
C HIS A 315 7.47 -7.15 -28.80
N PHE A 316 7.14 -5.98 -29.37
CA PHE A 316 6.05 -5.10 -28.96
C PHE A 316 4.88 -5.36 -29.92
N GLN A 317 3.94 -6.25 -29.59
CA GLN A 317 2.62 -6.36 -30.26
C GLN A 317 1.80 -7.52 -29.65
N ALA A 318 1.26 -7.35 -28.43
CA ALA A 318 0.20 -8.23 -27.90
C ALA A 318 -0.56 -7.65 -26.68
N LEU A 319 -0.77 -6.32 -26.60
CA LEU A 319 -1.48 -5.70 -25.47
C LEU A 319 -2.57 -4.75 -25.95
N GLN A 320 -3.66 -5.29 -26.50
CA GLN A 320 -4.83 -4.48 -26.90
C GLN A 320 -6.20 -5.04 -26.46
N ARG A 321 -6.27 -5.99 -25.52
CA ARG A 321 -7.55 -6.43 -24.94
C ARG A 321 -7.41 -6.79 -23.47
N CYS A 322 -7.49 -5.79 -22.59
CA CYS A 322 -7.95 -5.91 -21.20
C CYS A 322 -8.00 -4.50 -20.56
N SER A 323 -9.19 -3.91 -20.51
CA SER A 323 -9.41 -2.53 -20.05
C SER A 323 -9.37 -2.27 -18.53
N PRO A 324 -9.33 -3.25 -17.59
CA PRO A 324 -9.13 -2.92 -16.18
C PRO A 324 -7.64 -2.78 -15.78
N CYS A 325 -6.70 -3.08 -16.68
CA CYS A 325 -5.27 -3.06 -16.37
C CYS A 325 -4.62 -1.66 -16.40
N ILE A 326 -5.25 -0.66 -17.05
CA ILE A 326 -4.61 0.64 -17.29
C ILE A 326 -4.38 1.42 -15.99
N SER A 327 -5.30 1.34 -15.02
CA SER A 327 -5.11 1.98 -13.71
C SER A 327 -4.01 1.29 -12.89
N PHE A 328 -3.90 -0.04 -12.96
CA PHE A 328 -2.90 -0.82 -12.22
C PHE A 328 -1.48 -0.60 -12.77
N PHE A 329 -1.34 -0.47 -14.10
CA PHE A 329 -0.05 -0.21 -14.76
C PHE A 329 0.47 1.21 -14.54
N PHE A 330 -0.41 2.22 -14.49
CA PHE A 330 0.00 3.59 -14.19
C PHE A 330 0.40 3.76 -12.71
N LEU A 331 -0.29 3.09 -11.78
CA LEU A 331 0.04 3.11 -10.35
C LEU A 331 1.35 2.34 -10.04
N SER A 332 1.60 1.19 -10.68
CA SER A 332 2.80 0.37 -10.42
C SER A 332 4.11 1.00 -10.93
N ALA A 333 4.07 1.72 -12.05
CA ALA A 333 5.24 2.42 -12.61
C ALA A 333 5.64 3.66 -11.79
N ILE A 334 4.66 4.37 -11.23
CA ILE A 334 4.91 5.56 -10.39
C ILE A 334 5.38 5.16 -8.99
N HIS A 335 4.93 4.01 -8.47
CA HIS A 335 5.28 3.50 -7.14
C HIS A 335 6.80 3.41 -6.92
N ARG A 336 7.59 2.97 -7.92
CA ARG A 336 9.05 2.76 -7.76
C ARG A 336 9.86 4.07 -7.78
N SER A 337 9.37 5.14 -8.40
CA SER A 337 10.10 6.42 -8.46
C SER A 337 10.08 7.19 -7.13
N ALA A 338 9.14 6.88 -6.24
CA ALA A 338 8.97 7.56 -4.94
C ALA A 338 9.52 6.76 -3.73
N MET A 339 9.91 5.49 -3.90
CA MET A 339 10.34 4.58 -2.82
C MET A 339 11.70 4.93 -2.19
N SER A 340 12.40 5.99 -2.62
CA SER A 340 13.74 6.28 -2.10
C SER A 340 13.79 7.08 -0.80
N ALA A 341 12.68 7.57 -0.23
CA ALA A 341 12.73 8.28 1.04
C ALA A 341 11.39 8.41 1.76
N ALA A 342 11.17 7.61 2.81
CA ALA A 342 10.26 8.01 3.89
C ALA A 342 10.66 7.29 5.21
N PRO A 343 11.08 8.02 6.25
CA PRO A 343 11.22 7.49 7.60
C PRO A 343 9.87 7.52 8.33
N THR A 344 9.67 6.54 9.21
CA THR A 344 8.47 6.34 10.04
C THR A 344 8.24 7.47 11.08
N GLU A 345 7.01 8.00 11.19
CA GLU A 345 6.57 9.00 12.18
C GLU A 345 6.58 8.40 13.61
N GLY A 346 7.13 9.12 14.60
CA GLY A 346 6.87 8.79 16.02
C GLY A 346 7.82 9.35 17.10
N SER A 347 8.94 9.98 16.77
CA SER A 347 9.75 10.69 17.77
C SER A 347 10.23 12.03 17.23
N LYS A 348 10.19 13.08 18.05
CA LYS A 348 10.93 14.31 17.72
C LYS A 348 12.37 13.89 17.39
N PRO A 349 12.95 14.35 16.27
CA PRO A 349 14.33 13.99 15.96
C PRO A 349 15.21 14.39 17.15
N PRO A 350 16.05 13.47 17.66
CA PRO A 350 16.80 13.70 18.89
C PRO A 350 17.68 14.95 18.73
N THR A 351 17.67 15.78 19.77
CA THR A 351 18.51 16.98 19.82
C THR A 351 19.98 16.61 19.67
N ARG A 352 20.82 17.55 19.22
CA ARG A 352 22.27 17.31 19.04
C ARG A 352 22.92 16.73 20.31
N GLU A 353 22.45 17.14 21.49
CA GLU A 353 22.97 16.66 22.77
C GLU A 353 22.51 15.22 23.08
N GLN A 354 21.23 14.89 22.85
CA GLN A 354 20.73 13.52 23.00
C GLN A 354 21.45 12.54 22.06
N ARG A 355 21.75 12.97 20.82
CA ARG A 355 22.55 12.16 19.89
C ARG A 355 23.94 11.88 20.43
N ARG A 356 24.62 12.90 20.99
CA ARG A 356 25.95 12.74 21.59
C ARG A 356 25.92 11.79 22.78
N GLN A 357 24.89 11.88 23.64
CA GLN A 357 24.71 10.97 24.78
C GLN A 357 24.50 9.53 24.32
N CYS A 358 23.63 9.29 23.33
CA CYS A 358 23.40 7.96 22.78
C CYS A 358 24.69 7.34 22.19
N TRP A 359 25.51 8.13 21.49
CA TRP A 359 26.78 7.63 20.93
C TRP A 359 27.77 7.26 22.03
N LYS A 360 27.81 8.02 23.13
CA LYS A 360 28.68 7.73 24.27
C LYS A 360 28.32 6.40 24.94
N VAL A 361 27.04 6.18 25.28
CA VAL A 361 26.60 4.93 25.92
C VAL A 361 26.71 3.72 24.99
N ARG A 362 26.52 3.93 23.67
CA ARG A 362 26.77 2.90 22.65
C ARG A 362 28.23 2.46 22.67
N ASP A 363 29.16 3.42 22.66
CA ASP A 363 30.59 3.13 22.60
C ASP A 363 31.08 2.44 23.88
N GLU A 364 30.54 2.81 25.05
CA GLU A 364 30.79 2.13 26.33
C GLU A 364 30.29 0.66 26.31
N TYR A 365 29.08 0.42 25.79
CA TYR A 365 28.54 -0.93 25.64
C TYR A 365 29.35 -1.76 24.64
N PHE A 366 29.68 -1.20 23.47
CA PHE A 366 30.45 -1.89 22.44
C PHE A 366 31.89 -2.19 22.86
N ALA A 367 32.55 -1.30 23.61
CA ALA A 367 33.85 -1.58 24.20
C ALA A 367 33.79 -2.76 25.19
N CYS A 368 32.70 -2.88 25.95
CA CYS A 368 32.47 -4.03 26.83
C CYS A 368 32.34 -5.34 26.03
N LEU A 369 31.59 -5.32 24.92
CA LEU A 369 31.47 -6.48 24.02
C LEU A 369 32.80 -6.84 23.34
N ASP A 370 33.57 -5.84 22.92
CA ASP A 370 34.91 -6.03 22.33
C ASP A 370 35.86 -6.73 23.30
N ASN A 371 35.83 -6.40 24.59
CA ASN A 371 36.62 -7.06 25.63
C ASN A 371 36.25 -8.54 25.84
N LEU A 372 34.99 -8.92 25.54
CA LEU A 372 34.50 -10.29 25.61
C LEU A 372 34.61 -11.04 24.27
N GLY A 373 35.11 -10.38 23.21
CA GLY A 373 35.19 -10.96 21.86
C GLY A 373 33.83 -11.19 21.20
N ILE A 374 32.77 -10.51 21.66
CA ILE A 374 31.41 -10.66 21.13
C ILE A 374 31.19 -9.64 20.00
N ILE A 375 31.11 -10.15 18.77
CA ILE A 375 30.90 -9.32 17.58
C ILE A 375 29.41 -9.02 17.37
N ASP A 376 28.56 -10.04 17.51
CA ASP A 376 27.11 -9.94 17.35
C ASP A 376 26.43 -9.66 18.70
N PRO A 377 25.82 -8.47 18.90
CA PRO A 377 25.11 -8.14 20.12
C PRO A 377 23.90 -9.05 20.43
N THR A 378 23.33 -9.74 19.44
CA THR A 378 22.16 -10.63 19.64
C THR A 378 22.49 -11.86 20.50
N VAL A 379 23.78 -12.19 20.65
CA VAL A 379 24.23 -13.26 21.56
C VAL A 379 23.88 -12.92 23.01
N VAL A 380 23.86 -11.64 23.38
CA VAL A 380 23.50 -11.19 24.73
C VAL A 380 21.99 -11.34 25.00
N ASP A 381 21.15 -11.32 23.95
CA ASP A 381 19.72 -11.60 24.05
C ASP A 381 19.44 -13.09 24.20
N LYS A 382 20.15 -13.93 23.43
CA LYS A 382 19.98 -15.38 23.41
C LYS A 382 20.58 -16.05 24.65
N ASP A 383 21.67 -15.50 25.20
CA ASP A 383 22.39 -16.10 26.32
C ASP A 383 23.01 -15.03 27.24
N PRO A 384 22.23 -14.50 28.20
CA PRO A 384 22.67 -13.40 29.08
C PRO A 384 23.89 -13.74 29.93
N SER A 385 24.16 -15.04 30.15
CA SER A 385 25.27 -15.53 30.97
C SER A 385 26.64 -15.20 30.38
N LYS A 386 26.74 -15.06 29.05
CA LYS A 386 28.00 -14.80 28.33
C LYS A 386 28.49 -13.36 28.44
N ALA A 387 27.62 -12.43 28.83
CA ALA A 387 27.95 -11.01 28.91
C ALA A 387 27.35 -10.36 30.16
N GLU A 388 27.36 -11.08 31.29
CA GLU A 388 26.78 -10.62 32.57
C GLU A 388 27.34 -9.26 33.01
N SER A 389 28.63 -9.03 32.79
CA SER A 389 29.32 -7.76 33.07
C SER A 389 28.82 -6.58 32.22
N CYS A 390 28.28 -6.84 31.02
CA CYS A 390 27.83 -5.82 30.08
C CYS A 390 26.30 -5.59 30.10
N LEU A 391 25.53 -6.34 30.89
CA LEU A 391 24.06 -6.24 30.93
C LEU A 391 23.58 -4.86 31.43
N ASN A 392 24.26 -4.29 32.43
CA ASN A 392 23.94 -2.95 32.93
C ASN A 392 24.20 -1.87 31.86
N LEU A 393 25.26 -2.03 31.07
CA LEU A 393 25.59 -1.11 29.97
C LEU A 393 24.62 -1.26 28.81
N LYS A 394 24.19 -2.49 28.49
CA LYS A 394 23.17 -2.77 27.48
C LYS A 394 21.85 -2.07 27.83
N LYS A 395 21.39 -2.22 29.08
CA LYS A 395 20.17 -1.57 29.55
C LYS A 395 20.26 -0.05 29.45
N ASN A 396 21.38 0.54 29.88
CA ASN A 396 21.62 1.98 29.75
C ASN A 396 21.63 2.46 28.29
N TYR A 397 22.18 1.64 27.38
CA TYR A 397 22.18 1.89 25.94
C TYR A 397 20.76 1.84 25.34
N GLU A 398 19.97 0.84 25.68
CA GLU A 398 18.57 0.68 25.21
C GLU A 398 17.62 1.74 25.79
N ASP A 399 17.85 2.17 27.04
CA ASP A 399 17.03 3.19 27.71
C ASP A 399 17.35 4.62 27.21
N THR A 400 18.62 4.90 26.85
CA THR A 400 19.07 6.24 26.43
C THR A 400 18.90 6.47 24.93
N CYS A 401 19.04 5.43 24.11
CA CYS A 401 18.94 5.53 22.66
C CYS A 401 17.52 5.22 22.16
N ILE A 402 17.17 5.77 20.99
CA ILE A 402 15.92 5.43 20.31
C ILE A 402 16.03 4.00 19.77
N ALA A 403 14.98 3.19 19.88
CA ALA A 403 14.98 1.78 19.47
C ALA A 403 15.46 1.55 18.02
N SER A 404 15.04 2.40 17.07
CA SER A 404 15.49 2.31 15.67
C SER A 404 16.99 2.58 15.49
N TRP A 405 17.60 3.38 16.36
CA TRP A 405 19.05 3.63 16.36
C TRP A 405 19.81 2.44 16.95
N VAL A 406 19.28 1.84 18.01
CA VAL A 406 19.83 0.65 18.62
C VAL A 406 19.91 -0.49 17.60
N GLU A 407 18.80 -0.74 16.89
CA GLU A 407 18.74 -1.74 15.82
C GLU A 407 19.74 -1.44 14.70
N TYR A 408 19.78 -0.18 14.23
CA TYR A 408 20.71 0.25 13.19
C TYR A 408 22.18 0.07 13.60
N PHE A 409 22.57 0.46 14.82
CA PHE A 409 23.95 0.35 15.28
C PHE A 409 24.39 -1.09 15.49
N ASN A 410 23.54 -1.93 16.08
CA ASN A 410 23.83 -3.34 16.28
C ASN A 410 24.04 -4.04 14.92
N LYS A 411 23.17 -3.75 13.95
CA LYS A 411 23.30 -4.26 12.58
C LYS A 411 24.56 -3.74 11.88
N ARG A 412 24.88 -2.45 12.03
CA ARG A 412 26.05 -1.82 11.40
C ARG A 412 27.37 -2.43 11.91
N ARG A 413 27.49 -2.69 13.22
CA ARG A 413 28.68 -3.31 13.83
C ARG A 413 29.04 -4.65 13.17
N VAL A 414 28.06 -5.52 12.96
CA VAL A 414 28.26 -6.83 12.31
C VAL A 414 28.62 -6.68 10.83
N LEU A 415 27.96 -5.75 10.13
CA LEU A 415 28.24 -5.48 8.71
C LEU A 415 29.65 -4.93 8.48
N ASP A 416 30.14 -4.05 9.35
CA ASP A 416 31.47 -3.44 9.21
C ASP A 416 32.59 -4.49 9.36
N VAL A 417 32.43 -5.45 10.28
CA VAL A 417 33.36 -6.58 10.43
C VAL A 417 33.32 -7.48 9.19
N ARG A 418 32.13 -7.80 8.69
CA ARG A 418 31.94 -8.61 7.48
C ARG A 418 32.58 -7.94 6.26
N GLN A 419 32.42 -6.62 6.12
CA GLN A 419 33.02 -5.84 5.05
C GLN A 419 34.55 -5.89 5.10
N LYS A 420 35.15 -5.78 6.29
CA LYS A 420 36.61 -5.93 6.46
C LYS A 420 37.09 -7.33 6.05
N GLN A 421 36.38 -8.39 6.44
CA GLN A 421 36.70 -9.76 6.05
C GLN A 421 36.64 -9.94 4.52
N TYR A 422 35.64 -9.36 3.84
CA TYR A 422 35.57 -9.38 2.38
C TYR A 422 36.73 -8.65 1.73
N LEU A 423 37.15 -7.50 2.27
CA LEU A 423 38.29 -6.75 1.76
C LEU A 423 39.59 -7.55 1.92
N GLU A 424 39.83 -8.14 3.09
CA GLU A 424 41.00 -9.00 3.33
C GLU A 424 41.02 -10.24 2.41
N LEU A 425 39.86 -10.85 2.14
CA LEU A 425 39.73 -11.95 1.19
C LEU A 425 40.03 -11.48 -0.25
N SER A 426 39.54 -10.29 -0.64
CA SER A 426 39.80 -9.72 -1.96
C SER A 426 41.28 -9.37 -2.17
N GLU A 427 41.96 -8.87 -1.13
CA GLU A 427 43.40 -8.60 -1.16
C GLU A 427 44.22 -9.89 -1.26
N LYS A 428 43.80 -10.96 -0.58
CA LYS A 428 44.43 -12.29 -0.69
C LYS A 428 44.22 -12.93 -2.07
N MET A 429 43.10 -12.66 -2.73
CA MET A 429 42.78 -13.15 -4.07
C MET A 429 43.37 -12.28 -5.19
N SER A 430 43.79 -11.05 -4.88
CA SER A 430 44.48 -10.20 -5.84
C SER A 430 45.91 -10.72 -6.04
N PRO A 431 46.31 -11.11 -7.27
CA PRO A 431 47.68 -11.50 -7.52
C PRO A 431 48.59 -10.30 -7.22
N LYS A 432 49.53 -10.46 -6.28
CA LYS A 432 50.61 -9.49 -6.06
C LYS A 432 51.29 -9.27 -7.41
N LYS A 433 51.11 -8.07 -7.97
CA LYS A 433 51.76 -7.63 -9.21
C LYS A 433 53.27 -7.58 -9.05
#